data_AF-A0A9D8SQA2-F1
#
_entry.id   AF-A0A9D8SQA2-F1
#
_cell.length_a   1.000
_cell.length_b   1.000
_cell.length_c   1.000
_cell.angle_alpha   90.00
_cell.angle_beta   90.00
_cell.angle_gamma   90.00
#
_symmetry.space_group_name_H-M   'P 1'
#
loop_
_entity.id
_entity.type
_entity.pdbx_description
1 polymer ?
#
loop_
_entity_poly.entity_id
_entity_poly.type
_entity_poly.pdbx_seq_one_letter_code
_entity_poly.pdbx_strand_id
1 'polypeptide(L)'
;MVNLPNQKILRIQNKNVKSEQPAFITEDVVEVRRAKLIYYKWISRLMAVLATLSLLYGVCATLAILKLIPNIMFDPQIFVELSDSSSLVKREYINRRMESREKIMVNFIKQYVELRNTYIKDDAEMKKRWLWGGLVSYLSTYEVYKKFEKQFPKVIEELRENQASRSV
;
A
#
# COMPACT_ATOMS: atom_id res chain seq x y z
N MET A 1 -6.41 54.07 44.78
CA MET A 1 -5.74 54.98 43.83
C MET A 1 -4.66 54.20 43.11
N VAL A 2 -4.85 53.90 41.83
CA VAL A 2 -3.80 53.33 40.96
C VAL A 2 -3.85 54.12 39.65
N ASN A 3 -2.82 54.92 39.43
CA ASN A 3 -2.60 55.71 38.21
C ASN A 3 -2.22 54.74 37.07
N LEU A 4 -3.05 54.64 36.03
CA LEU A 4 -2.62 54.06 34.76
C LEU A 4 -2.09 55.18 33.85
N PRO A 5 -0.79 55.18 33.51
CA PRO A 5 -0.22 56.20 32.64
C PRO A 5 -0.57 55.89 31.17
N ASN A 6 -0.88 56.95 30.41
CA ASN A 6 -0.93 56.98 28.95
C ASN A 6 -2.08 56.24 28.23
N GLN A 7 -3.29 56.81 28.28
CA GLN A 7 -4.25 56.65 27.18
C GLN A 7 -4.00 57.75 26.14
N LYS A 8 -3.14 57.47 25.15
CA LYS A 8 -2.83 58.43 24.08
C LYS A 8 -3.98 58.46 23.07
N ILE A 9 -4.85 59.45 23.20
CA ILE A 9 -5.99 59.67 22.29
C ILE A 9 -5.45 60.07 20.90
N LEU A 10 -5.62 59.19 19.92
CA LEU A 10 -5.16 59.43 18.54
C LEU A 10 -6.25 60.23 17.80
N ARG A 11 -5.95 61.49 17.46
CA ARG A 11 -6.79 62.37 16.64
C ARG A 11 -6.34 62.29 15.18
N ILE A 12 -7.28 62.09 14.25
CA ILE A 12 -7.02 62.29 12.83
C ILE A 12 -7.22 63.79 12.54
N GLN A 13 -6.13 64.54 12.39
CA GLN A 13 -6.20 65.89 11.85
C GLN A 13 -6.03 65.82 10.34
N ASN A 14 -7.14 65.96 9.61
CA ASN A 14 -7.09 66.17 8.18
C ASN A 14 -6.99 67.69 7.93
N LYS A 15 -5.95 68.14 7.22
CA LYS A 15 -5.53 69.56 7.17
C LYS A 15 -6.48 70.47 6.36
N ASN A 16 -7.50 69.94 5.70
CA ASN A 16 -8.25 70.67 4.65
C ASN A 16 -9.78 70.74 4.81
N VAL A 17 -10.38 70.46 5.97
CA VAL A 17 -11.85 70.62 6.14
C VAL A 17 -12.13 71.33 7.47
N LYS A 18 -12.70 72.54 7.40
CA LYS A 18 -12.83 73.45 8.54
C LYS A 18 -14.20 73.41 9.25
N SER A 19 -15.07 72.45 8.94
CA SER A 19 -16.43 72.42 9.54
C SER A 19 -17.14 71.06 9.50
N GLU A 20 -16.49 69.98 9.93
CA GLU A 20 -17.22 68.79 10.38
C GLU A 20 -16.77 68.44 11.81
N GLN A 21 -17.73 68.03 12.64
CA GLN A 21 -17.46 67.63 14.02
C GLN A 21 -16.40 66.51 13.99
N PRO A 22 -15.39 66.56 14.88
CA PRO A 22 -14.34 65.55 14.90
C PRO A 22 -14.98 64.18 15.12
N ALA A 23 -14.86 63.29 14.13
CA ALA A 23 -15.29 61.91 14.25
C ALA A 23 -14.36 61.23 15.28
N PHE A 24 -14.79 61.24 16.54
CA PHE A 24 -14.21 60.38 17.56
C PHE A 24 -14.51 58.95 17.13
N ILE A 25 -13.47 58.12 17.06
CA ILE A 25 -13.68 56.69 17.00
C ILE A 25 -14.38 56.36 18.33
N THR A 26 -15.70 56.20 18.28
CA THR A 26 -16.48 55.86 19.47
C THR A 26 -15.92 54.56 20.02
N GLU A 27 -15.74 54.51 21.34
CA GLU A 27 -15.18 53.34 22.03
C GLU A 27 -15.93 52.07 21.63
N ASP A 28 -17.25 52.19 21.41
CA ASP A 28 -18.13 51.16 20.85
C ASP A 28 -17.61 50.51 19.55
N VAL A 29 -17.07 51.28 18.60
CA VAL A 29 -16.59 50.74 17.31
C VAL A 29 -15.27 49.99 17.48
N VAL A 30 -14.44 50.41 18.45
CA VAL A 30 -13.20 49.72 18.81
C VAL A 30 -13.49 48.45 19.60
N GLU A 31 -14.48 48.49 20.49
CA GLU A 31 -14.91 47.35 21.29
C GLU A 31 -15.54 46.26 20.42
N VAL A 32 -16.44 46.62 19.49
CA VAL A 32 -17.02 45.66 18.52
C VAL A 32 -15.91 45.04 17.65
N ARG A 33 -14.92 45.83 17.22
CA ARG A 33 -13.78 45.32 16.43
C ARG A 33 -12.89 44.38 17.27
N ARG A 34 -12.63 44.71 18.55
CA ARG A 34 -11.88 43.86 19.49
C ARG A 34 -12.62 42.56 19.80
N ALA A 35 -13.94 42.62 20.04
CA ALA A 35 -14.78 41.45 20.27
C ALA A 35 -14.75 40.50 19.06
N LYS A 36 -14.86 41.05 17.85
CA LYS A 36 -14.75 40.28 16.59
C LYS A 36 -13.37 39.61 16.44
N LEU A 37 -12.28 40.32 16.79
CA LEU A 37 -10.92 39.77 16.78
C LEU A 37 -10.72 38.65 17.81
N ILE A 38 -11.30 38.79 19.01
CA ILE A 38 -11.24 37.76 20.06
C ILE A 38 -12.01 36.51 19.60
N TYR A 39 -13.20 36.70 19.00
CA TYR A 39 -14.00 35.61 18.44
C TYR A 39 -13.25 34.85 17.32
N TYR A 40 -12.61 35.56 16.39
CA TYR A 40 -11.82 34.90 15.34
C TYR A 40 -10.53 34.24 15.86
N LYS A 41 -9.90 34.77 16.91
CA LYS A 41 -8.77 34.07 17.55
C LYS A 41 -9.23 32.77 18.21
N TRP A 42 -10.39 32.78 18.85
CA TRP A 42 -10.97 31.58 19.45
C TRP A 42 -11.35 30.54 18.39
N ILE A 43 -12.01 30.94 17.30
CA ILE A 43 -12.38 30.00 16.23
C ILE A 43 -11.15 29.41 15.54
N SER A 44 -10.10 30.20 15.33
CA SER A 44 -8.84 29.73 14.74
C SER A 44 -8.14 28.70 15.63
N ARG A 45 -8.13 28.90 16.95
CA ARG A 45 -7.58 27.93 17.90
C ARG A 45 -8.38 26.63 17.93
N LEU A 46 -9.72 26.73 17.92
CA LEU A 46 -10.59 25.55 17.86
C LEU A 46 -10.32 24.75 16.58
N MET A 47 -10.26 25.42 15.43
CA MET A 47 -9.96 24.77 14.16
C MET A 47 -8.59 24.10 14.13
N ALA A 48 -7.56 24.72 14.72
CA ALA A 48 -6.23 24.12 14.82
C ALA A 48 -6.23 22.84 15.67
N VAL A 49 -6.96 22.84 16.79
CA VAL A 49 -7.13 21.65 17.64
C VAL A 49 -7.89 20.55 16.90
N LEU A 50 -8.95 20.90 16.19
CA LEU A 50 -9.77 19.93 15.45
C LEU A 50 -9.00 19.31 14.27
N ALA A 51 -8.19 20.12 13.57
CA ALA A 51 -7.34 19.65 12.49
C ALA A 51 -6.24 18.68 12.98
N THR A 52 -5.61 19.00 14.12
CA THR A 52 -4.58 18.11 14.71
C THR A 52 -5.17 16.81 15.23
N LEU A 53 -6.36 16.84 15.84
CA LEU A 53 -7.12 15.63 16.23
C LEU A 53 -7.49 14.77 15.02
N SER A 54 -7.99 15.38 13.95
CA SER A 54 -8.34 14.67 12.71
C SER A 54 -7.12 14.00 12.07
N LEU A 55 -5.98 14.71 12.02
CA LEU A 55 -4.73 14.17 11.50
C LEU A 55 -4.22 13.01 12.36
N LEU A 56 -4.23 13.16 13.68
CA LEU A 56 -3.82 12.10 14.60
C LEU A 56 -4.71 10.85 14.46
N TYR A 57 -6.02 11.04 14.36
CA TYR A 57 -6.97 9.95 14.15
C TYR A 57 -6.72 9.24 12.82
N GLY A 58 -6.47 9.98 11.74
CA GLY A 58 -6.12 9.41 10.43
C GLY A 58 -4.84 8.57 10.46
N VAL A 59 -3.81 9.04 11.16
CA VAL A 59 -2.55 8.28 11.34
C VAL A 59 -2.80 7.00 12.13
N CYS A 60 -3.54 7.07 13.24
CA CYS A 60 -3.89 5.90 14.05
C CYS A 60 -4.71 4.87 13.25
N ALA A 61 -5.71 5.32 12.48
CA ALA A 61 -6.53 4.45 11.64
C ALA A 61 -5.69 3.74 10.56
N THR A 62 -4.79 4.48 9.91
CA THR A 62 -3.89 3.91 8.89
C THR A 62 -2.97 2.85 9.49
N LEU A 63 -2.39 3.11 10.67
CA LEU A 63 -1.55 2.14 11.38
C LEU A 63 -2.35 0.88 11.81
N ALA A 64 -3.59 1.05 12.25
CA ALA A 64 -4.47 -0.05 12.62
C ALA A 64 -4.77 -0.96 11.42
N ILE A 65 -5.05 -0.38 10.24
CA ILE A 65 -5.27 -1.14 9.00
C ILE A 65 -4.00 -1.91 8.63
N LEU A 66 -2.84 -1.27 8.65
CA LEU A 66 -1.56 -1.93 8.33
C LEU A 66 -1.24 -3.09 9.29
N LYS A 67 -1.62 -2.98 10.57
CA LYS A 67 -1.50 -4.06 11.55
C LYS A 67 -2.51 -5.19 11.34
N LEU A 68 -3.67 -4.90 10.74
CA LEU A 68 -4.69 -5.90 10.46
C LEU A 68 -4.32 -6.76 9.24
N ILE A 69 -3.74 -6.15 8.20
CA ILE A 69 -3.34 -6.83 6.95
C ILE A 69 -2.58 -8.15 7.16
N PRO A 70 -1.54 -8.24 8.01
CA PRO A 70 -0.82 -9.51 8.21
C PRO A 70 -1.60 -10.55 9.01
N ASN A 71 -2.63 -10.14 9.76
CA ASN A 71 -3.45 -11.03 10.60
C ASN A 71 -4.66 -11.60 9.86
N ILE A 72 -4.95 -11.12 8.65
CA ILE A 72 -5.94 -11.75 7.79
C ILE A 72 -5.32 -13.06 7.31
N MET A 73 -5.52 -14.12 8.08
CA MET A 73 -5.21 -15.48 7.63
C MET A 73 -6.08 -15.73 6.40
N PHE A 74 -5.46 -15.68 5.22
CA PHE A 74 -6.05 -16.25 4.02
C PHE A 74 -6.16 -17.75 4.29
N ASP A 75 -7.36 -18.25 4.57
CA ASP A 75 -7.62 -19.69 4.53
C ASP A 75 -7.57 -20.08 3.05
N PRO A 76 -6.52 -20.77 2.57
CA PRO A 76 -6.37 -21.07 1.17
C PRO A 76 -7.38 -22.15 0.78
N GLN A 77 -8.57 -21.73 0.37
CA GLN A 77 -9.62 -22.62 -0.11
C GLN A 77 -9.43 -22.82 -1.62
N ILE A 78 -9.38 -24.08 -2.04
CA ILE A 78 -9.25 -24.44 -3.45
C ILE A 78 -10.66 -24.71 -3.99
N PHE A 79 -11.04 -24.01 -5.04
CA PHE A 79 -12.24 -24.31 -5.82
C PHE A 79 -11.86 -25.30 -6.91
N VAL A 80 -12.38 -26.53 -6.83
CA VAL A 80 -12.11 -27.56 -7.85
C VAL A 80 -13.42 -27.98 -8.48
N GLU A 81 -13.46 -27.96 -9.80
CA GLU A 81 -14.52 -28.58 -10.57
C GLU A 81 -14.32 -30.11 -10.54
N LEU A 82 -15.24 -30.81 -9.87
CA LEU A 82 -15.39 -32.25 -10.04
C LEU A 82 -16.04 -32.47 -11.42
N SER A 83 -15.47 -33.37 -12.21
CA SER A 83 -15.80 -33.52 -13.64
C SER A 83 -17.24 -34.00 -13.88
N ASP A 84 -17.75 -33.64 -15.07
CA ASP A 84 -19.00 -34.01 -15.76
C ASP A 84 -20.35 -33.48 -15.24
N SER A 85 -20.42 -32.88 -14.07
CA SER A 85 -21.61 -32.08 -13.69
C SER A 85 -21.20 -30.63 -13.50
N SER A 86 -21.54 -29.78 -14.47
CA SER A 86 -21.24 -28.34 -14.59
C SER A 86 -21.78 -27.44 -13.47
N SER A 87 -22.11 -27.98 -12.29
CA SER A 87 -22.81 -27.24 -11.23
C SER A 87 -22.33 -27.50 -9.79
N LEU A 88 -21.38 -28.43 -9.55
CA LEU A 88 -20.95 -28.75 -8.18
C LEU A 88 -19.49 -28.34 -7.93
N VAL A 89 -19.31 -27.08 -7.53
CA VAL A 89 -18.04 -26.58 -6.99
C VAL A 89 -17.97 -26.97 -5.52
N LYS A 90 -17.12 -27.95 -5.19
CA LYS A 90 -16.87 -28.35 -3.81
C LYS A 90 -15.73 -27.49 -3.25
N ARG A 91 -15.99 -26.79 -2.15
CA ARG A 91 -14.92 -26.15 -1.35
C ARG A 91 -14.26 -27.21 -0.50
N GLU A 92 -12.97 -27.45 -0.72
CA GLU A 92 -12.17 -28.39 0.06
C GLU A 92 -11.04 -27.63 0.79
N TYR A 93 -10.83 -27.97 2.06
CA TYR A 93 -9.66 -27.52 2.81
C TYR A 93 -8.43 -28.32 2.37
N ILE A 94 -7.27 -27.67 2.35
CA ILE A 94 -6.00 -28.33 2.01
C ILE A 94 -5.67 -29.36 3.11
N ASN A 95 -5.89 -30.64 2.80
CA ASN A 95 -5.58 -31.75 3.69
C ASN A 95 -4.99 -32.93 2.90
N ARG A 96 -4.27 -33.82 3.58
CA ARG A 96 -3.61 -35.00 3.00
C ARG A 96 -4.59 -35.96 2.31
N ARG A 97 -5.87 -35.91 2.69
CA ARG A 97 -6.99 -36.76 2.22
C ARG A 97 -7.99 -35.98 1.35
N MET A 98 -7.51 -35.13 0.45
CA MET A 98 -8.36 -34.38 -0.47
C MET A 98 -8.67 -35.19 -1.73
N GLU A 99 -9.92 -35.20 -2.19
CA GLU A 99 -10.30 -35.92 -3.42
C GLU A 99 -9.65 -35.29 -4.65
N SER A 100 -9.52 -33.97 -4.68
CA SER A 100 -8.83 -33.22 -5.73
C SER A 100 -7.29 -33.32 -5.69
N ARG A 101 -6.71 -34.05 -4.73
CA ARG A 101 -5.24 -34.18 -4.58
C ARG A 101 -4.56 -34.69 -5.84
N GLU A 102 -5.17 -35.68 -6.51
CA GLU A 102 -4.60 -36.26 -7.72
C GLU A 102 -4.56 -35.25 -8.87
N LYS A 103 -5.66 -34.54 -9.11
CA LYS A 103 -5.72 -33.50 -10.15
C LYS A 103 -4.68 -32.40 -9.92
N ILE A 104 -4.51 -31.97 -8.67
CA ILE A 104 -3.52 -30.96 -8.30
C ILE A 104 -2.09 -31.49 -8.46
N MET A 105 -1.84 -32.73 -8.02
CA MET A 105 -0.54 -33.38 -8.21
C MET A 105 -0.18 -33.47 -9.69
N VAL A 106 -1.12 -33.87 -10.55
CA VAL A 106 -0.93 -33.92 -12.00
C VAL A 106 -0.59 -32.54 -12.55
N ASN A 107 -1.24 -31.48 -12.08
CA ASN A 107 -0.93 -30.11 -12.50
C ASN A 107 0.48 -29.70 -12.09
N PHE A 108 0.89 -29.97 -10.85
CA PHE A 108 2.26 -29.69 -10.40
C PHE A 108 3.31 -30.49 -11.17
N ILE A 109 3.03 -31.76 -11.49
CA ILE A 109 3.93 -32.57 -12.32
C ILE A 109 4.05 -31.97 -13.72
N LYS A 110 2.94 -31.57 -14.35
CA LYS A 110 2.95 -30.92 -15.68
C LYS A 110 3.78 -29.65 -15.66
N GLN A 111 3.54 -28.76 -14.69
CA GLN A 111 4.31 -27.52 -14.52
C GLN A 111 5.79 -27.80 -14.32
N TYR A 112 6.13 -28.80 -13.50
CA TYR A 112 7.52 -29.18 -13.27
C TYR A 112 8.21 -29.67 -14.56
N VAL A 113 7.54 -30.54 -15.32
CA VAL A 113 8.05 -31.09 -16.58
C VAL A 113 8.20 -29.99 -17.63
N GLU A 114 7.23 -29.09 -17.74
CA GLU A 114 7.29 -27.94 -18.64
C GLU A 114 8.47 -27.04 -18.27
N LEU A 115 8.50 -26.54 -17.03
CA LEU A 115 9.56 -25.65 -16.56
C LEU A 115 10.95 -26.24 -16.77
N ARG A 116 11.14 -27.53 -16.47
CA ARG A 116 12.45 -28.19 -16.59
C ARG A 116 12.88 -28.46 -18.04
N ASN A 117 11.95 -28.61 -18.96
CA ASN A 117 12.25 -28.98 -20.35
C ASN A 117 12.12 -27.83 -21.36
N THR A 118 11.50 -26.71 -20.97
CA THR A 118 11.40 -25.51 -21.80
C THR A 118 12.68 -24.68 -21.72
N TYR A 119 13.30 -24.38 -22.87
CA TYR A 119 14.43 -23.47 -22.98
C TYR A 119 14.04 -22.22 -23.77
N ILE A 120 14.22 -21.07 -23.12
CA ILE A 120 14.01 -19.73 -23.69
C ILE A 120 15.38 -19.10 -23.95
N LYS A 121 15.52 -18.35 -25.03
CA LYS A 121 16.78 -17.70 -25.42
C LYS A 121 17.22 -16.57 -24.46
N ASP A 122 16.34 -16.11 -23.58
CA ASP A 122 16.68 -15.11 -22.57
C ASP A 122 17.40 -15.78 -21.38
N ASP A 123 18.72 -15.59 -21.34
CA ASP A 123 19.59 -16.09 -20.28
C ASP A 123 19.17 -15.59 -18.89
N ALA A 124 18.64 -14.37 -18.77
CA ALA A 124 18.25 -13.80 -17.48
C ALA A 124 16.99 -14.50 -16.94
N GLU A 125 16.05 -14.79 -17.83
CA GLU A 125 14.83 -15.53 -17.49
C GLU A 125 15.15 -17.00 -17.17
N MET A 126 15.99 -17.65 -17.97
CA MET A 126 16.41 -19.04 -17.72
C MET A 126 17.13 -19.20 -16.39
N LYS A 127 18.01 -18.25 -16.06
CA LYS A 127 18.67 -18.20 -14.76
C LYS A 127 17.66 -18.12 -13.63
N LYS A 128 16.64 -17.26 -13.72
CA LYS A 128 15.58 -17.16 -12.69
C LYS A 128 14.75 -18.44 -12.56
N ARG A 129 14.51 -19.16 -13.66
CA ARG A 129 13.70 -20.39 -13.65
C ARG A 129 14.47 -21.59 -13.10
N TRP A 130 15.74 -21.76 -13.50
CA TRP A 130 16.51 -22.99 -13.29
C TRP A 130 17.62 -22.90 -12.23
N LEU A 131 18.11 -21.71 -11.87
CA LEU A 131 19.10 -21.58 -10.79
C LEU A 131 18.49 -21.84 -9.41
N TRP A 132 19.38 -21.89 -8.41
CA TRP A 132 19.02 -22.00 -7.02
C TRP A 132 18.10 -20.85 -6.60
N GLY A 133 16.99 -21.17 -5.95
CA GLY A 133 15.93 -20.20 -5.63
C GLY A 133 14.98 -19.90 -6.80
N GLY A 134 15.11 -20.60 -7.93
CA GLY A 134 14.14 -20.62 -9.03
C GLY A 134 13.03 -21.66 -8.85
N LEU A 135 12.02 -21.63 -9.72
CA LEU A 135 10.85 -22.51 -9.66
C LEU A 135 11.20 -24.00 -9.67
N VAL A 136 12.17 -24.41 -10.49
CA VAL A 136 12.61 -25.82 -10.57
C VAL A 136 13.24 -26.28 -9.24
N SER A 137 13.93 -25.39 -8.54
CA SER A 137 14.52 -25.66 -7.23
C SER A 137 13.44 -25.85 -6.15
N TYR A 138 12.41 -25.00 -6.13
CA TYR A 138 11.30 -25.13 -5.18
C TYR A 138 10.45 -26.39 -5.37
N LEU A 139 10.27 -26.82 -6.62
CA LEU A 139 9.49 -28.01 -6.97
C LEU A 139 10.30 -29.31 -6.83
N SER A 140 11.60 -29.24 -6.55
CA SER A 140 12.50 -30.40 -6.44
C SER A 140 12.98 -30.62 -5.01
N THR A 141 13.25 -31.88 -4.67
CA THR A 141 14.09 -32.18 -3.50
C THR A 141 15.54 -31.78 -3.78
N TYR A 142 16.31 -31.46 -2.74
CA TYR A 142 17.73 -31.09 -2.84
C TYR A 142 18.55 -32.04 -3.74
N GLU A 143 18.37 -33.35 -3.57
CA GLU A 143 19.11 -34.35 -4.34
C GLU A 143 18.76 -34.33 -5.84
N VAL A 144 17.49 -34.15 -6.16
CA VAL A 144 16.99 -34.10 -7.55
C VAL A 144 17.50 -32.85 -8.24
N TYR A 145 17.44 -31.71 -7.55
CA TYR A 145 17.96 -30.45 -8.06
C TYR A 145 19.47 -30.52 -8.29
N LYS A 146 20.24 -31.08 -7.36
CA LYS A 146 21.70 -31.24 -7.50
C LYS A 146 22.10 -32.13 -8.68
N LYS A 147 21.29 -33.16 -8.98
CA LYS A 147 21.48 -33.99 -10.19
C LYS A 147 21.21 -33.19 -11.45
N PHE A 148 20.15 -32.38 -11.45
CA PHE A 148 19.80 -31.50 -12.56
C PHE A 148 20.87 -30.42 -12.82
N GLU A 149 21.38 -29.77 -11.77
CA GLU A 149 22.43 -28.74 -11.85
C GLU A 149 23.71 -29.27 -12.51
N LYS A 150 24.05 -30.55 -12.31
CA LYS A 150 25.20 -31.20 -12.98
C LYS A 150 24.97 -31.46 -14.48
N GLN A 151 23.73 -31.68 -14.88
CA GLN A 151 23.36 -31.96 -16.27
C GLN A 151 23.13 -30.68 -17.08
N PHE A 152 22.63 -29.65 -16.41
CA PHE A 152 22.22 -28.37 -16.99
C PHE A 152 23.27 -27.68 -17.89
N PRO A 153 24.54 -27.51 -17.48
CA PRO A 153 25.53 -26.80 -18.28
C PRO A 153 25.72 -27.41 -19.67
N LYS A 154 25.75 -28.75 -19.75
CA LYS A 154 25.92 -29.49 -21.00
C LYS A 154 24.76 -29.27 -21.96
N VAL A 155 23.54 -29.24 -21.42
CA VAL A 155 22.30 -29.07 -22.20
C VAL A 155 22.19 -27.63 -22.73
N ILE A 156 22.59 -26.61 -21.96
CA ILE A 156 22.61 -25.23 -22.46
C ILE A 156 23.61 -25.08 -23.60
N GLU A 157 24.82 -25.63 -23.44
CA GLU A 157 25.87 -25.50 -24.46
C GLU A 157 25.37 -26.04 -25.81
N GLU A 158 24.75 -27.21 -25.81
CA GLU A 158 24.13 -27.83 -27.00
C GLU A 158 22.96 -27.00 -27.56
N LEU A 159 22.08 -26.47 -26.70
CA LEU A 159 20.94 -25.66 -27.15
C LEU A 159 21.36 -24.28 -27.68
N ARG A 160 22.44 -23.72 -27.14
CA ARG A 160 23.02 -22.44 -27.57
C ARG A 160 23.69 -22.58 -28.93
N GLU A 161 24.42 -23.67 -29.16
CA GLU A 161 25.04 -23.97 -30.46
C GLU A 161 23.98 -24.13 -31.56
N ASN A 162 22.85 -24.77 -31.25
CA ASN A 162 21.78 -25.01 -32.20
C ASN A 162 20.80 -23.83 -32.40
N GLN A 163 21.00 -22.69 -31.72
CA GLN A 163 20.07 -21.54 -31.69
C GLN A 163 18.58 -21.92 -31.46
N ALA A 164 18.33 -23.05 -30.81
CA ALA A 164 17.01 -23.66 -30.74
C ALA A 164 16.28 -23.21 -29.47
N SER A 165 15.04 -22.75 -29.61
CA SER A 165 14.09 -22.68 -28.49
C SER A 165 13.38 -24.02 -28.40
N ARG A 166 13.45 -24.67 -27.24
CA ARG A 166 12.73 -25.94 -26.99
C ARG A 166 11.51 -25.63 -26.14
N SER A 167 10.31 -25.84 -26.67
CA SER A 167 9.07 -25.86 -25.91
C SER A 167 8.50 -27.27 -25.92
N VAL A 168 7.94 -27.73 -24.79
CA VAL A 168 7.22 -29.01 -24.68
C VAL A 168 5.74 -28.78 -24.83
#